data_AF-A0A5C5CCM3-F1
#
_entry.id   AF-A0A5C5CCM3-F1
#
_cell.length_a   1.000
_cell.length_b   1.000
_cell.length_c   1.000
_cell.angle_alpha   90.00
_cell.angle_beta   90.00
_cell.angle_gamma   90.00
#
_symmetry.space_group_name_H-M   'P 1'
#
loop_
_entity.id
_entity.type
_entity.pdbx_description
1 polymer ?
#
loop_
_entity_poly.entity_id
_entity_poly.type
_entity_poly.pdbx_seq_one_letter_code
_entity_poly.pdbx_strand_id
1 'polypeptide(L)'
;MRVSVSDAKGQLTELVKRAEAGDEVILTRRGHEIARLVAVATAPGPKGRRALMERVRATAAAKALPGANAARSQDFLYDDDGMPI
;
A
#
# COMPACT_ATOMS: atom_id res chain seq x y z
N MET A 1 18.32 8.84 -0.62
CA MET A 1 19.47 9.73 -0.35
C MET A 1 20.10 9.38 1.00
N ARG A 2 21.40 9.68 1.22
CA ARG A 2 22.09 9.46 2.50
C ARG A 2 22.58 10.79 3.06
N VAL A 3 22.31 11.06 4.33
CA VAL A 3 22.67 12.33 4.99
C VAL A 3 23.30 12.03 6.35
N SER A 4 24.36 12.73 6.75
CA SER A 4 24.90 12.56 8.10
C SER A 4 23.94 13.14 9.14
N VAL A 5 23.89 12.59 10.35
CA VAL A 5 23.05 13.13 11.43
C VAL A 5 23.40 14.60 11.73
N SER A 6 24.68 14.95 11.62
CA SER A 6 25.16 16.32 11.81
C SER A 6 24.58 17.26 10.75
N ASP A 7 24.63 16.84 9.48
CA ASP A 7 24.09 17.64 8.37
C ASP A 7 22.57 17.68 8.38
N ALA A 8 21.92 16.62 8.87
CA ALA A 8 20.47 16.54 8.95
C ALA A 8 19.88 17.53 9.95
N LYS A 9 20.60 17.90 11.02
CA LYS A 9 20.11 18.78 12.10
C LYS A 9 19.61 20.14 11.59
N GLY A 10 20.23 20.70 10.55
CA GLY A 10 19.87 21.99 9.97
C GLY A 10 18.79 21.96 8.89
N GLN A 11 18.43 20.77 8.38
CA GLN A 11 17.54 20.60 7.24
C GLN A 11 16.49 19.50 7.47
N LEU A 12 16.28 19.10 8.73
CA LEU A 12 15.39 18.00 9.09
C LEU A 12 13.97 18.21 8.54
N THR A 13 13.46 19.45 8.59
CA THR A 13 12.15 19.81 8.04
C THR A 13 12.02 19.46 6.56
N GLU A 14 13.05 19.74 5.76
CA GLU A 14 13.05 19.43 4.33
C GLU A 14 13.21 17.93 4.08
N LEU A 15 14.06 17.26 4.86
CA LEU A 15 14.23 15.80 4.79
C LEU A 15 12.95 15.05 5.14
N VAL A 16 12.18 15.54 6.12
CA VAL A 16 10.86 14.99 6.47
C VAL A 16 9.87 15.17 5.33
N LYS A 17 9.77 16.37 4.74
CA LYS A 17 8.88 16.61 3.58
C LYS A 17 9.19 15.68 2.41
N ARG A 18 10.47 15.44 2.15
CA ARG A 18 10.91 14.48 1.12
C ARG A 18 10.49 13.06 1.46
N ALA A 19 10.69 12.64 2.72
CA ALA A 19 10.23 11.33 3.18
C ALA A 19 8.71 11.16 3.09
N GLU A 20 7.94 12.23 3.37
CA GLU A 20 6.48 12.26 3.19
C GLU A 20 6.05 12.18 1.72
N ALA A 21 6.81 12.79 0.81
CA ALA A 21 6.60 12.69 -0.63
C ALA A 21 6.96 11.31 -1.21
N GLY A 22 7.60 10.45 -0.42
CA GLY A 22 7.98 9.08 -0.80
C GLY A 22 9.46 8.89 -1.09
N ASP A 23 10.31 9.90 -0.89
CA ASP A 23 11.75 9.76 -1.03
C ASP A 23 12.33 8.93 0.12
N GLU A 24 13.20 7.98 -0.20
CA GLU A 24 13.94 7.25 0.84
C GLU A 24 15.08 8.12 1.39
N VAL A 25 15.00 8.51 2.65
CA VAL A 25 16.05 9.30 3.33
C VAL A 25 16.71 8.45 4.42
N ILE A 26 18.00 8.17 4.25
CA ILE A 26 18.81 7.39 5.20
C ILE A 26 19.74 8.33 5.98
N LEU A 27 19.66 8.27 7.30
CA LEU A 27 20.55 8.97 8.20
C LEU A 27 21.78 8.11 8.51
N THR A 28 22.95 8.75 8.47
CA THR A 28 24.24 8.11 8.68
C THR A 28 24.99 8.75 9.84
N ARG A 29 25.79 7.97 10.56
CA ARG A 29 26.72 8.46 11.58
C ARG A 29 28.08 7.84 11.32
N ARG A 30 29.10 8.68 11.14
CA ARG A 30 30.47 8.24 10.79
C ARG A 30 30.50 7.32 9.56
N GLY A 31 29.69 7.63 8.54
CA GLY A 31 29.62 6.85 7.29
C GLY A 31 28.75 5.58 7.36
N HIS A 32 28.25 5.19 8.52
CA HIS A 32 27.36 4.03 8.68
C HIS A 32 25.90 4.46 8.69
N GLU A 33 25.05 3.73 7.99
CA GLU A 33 23.59 3.89 8.02
C GLU A 33 23.06 3.48 9.39
N ILE A 34 22.27 4.35 10.02
CA ILE A 34 21.76 4.12 11.38
C ILE A 34 20.24 4.27 11.52
N ALA A 35 19.60 5.00 10.61
CA ALA A 35 18.16 5.22 10.64
C ALA A 35 17.65 5.56 9.24
N ARG A 36 16.35 5.35 9.03
CA ARG A 36 15.64 5.73 7.81
C ARG A 36 14.41 6.54 8.18
N LEU A 37 14.25 7.69 7.56
CA LEU A 37 13.03 8.48 7.62
C LEU A 37 12.05 7.90 6.60
N VAL A 38 10.88 7.53 7.07
CA VAL A 38 9.75 7.06 6.25
C VAL A 38 8.51 7.81 6.69
N ALA A 39 7.63 8.11 5.74
CA ALA A 39 6.32 8.63 6.07
C ALA A 39 5.59 7.60 6.97
N VAL A 40 4.97 8.09 8.04
CA VAL A 40 4.07 7.25 8.81
C VAL A 40 2.80 7.10 7.98
N ALA A 41 2.59 5.90 7.42
CA ALA A 41 1.41 5.62 6.63
C ALA A 41 0.16 5.82 7.50
N THR A 42 -0.60 6.88 7.22
CA THR A 42 -1.95 7.03 7.74
C THR A 42 -2.86 6.14 6.91
N ALA A 43 -3.68 5.33 7.58
CA ALA A 43 -4.69 4.54 6.90
C ALA A 43 -5.52 5.48 6.00
N PRO A 44 -5.73 5.14 4.72
CA PRO A 44 -6.48 6.01 3.83
C PRO A 44 -7.84 6.28 4.46
N GLY A 45 -8.18 7.57 4.62
CA GLY A 45 -9.52 7.96 5.04
C GLY A 45 -10.59 7.39 4.10
N PRO A 46 -11.88 7.46 4.43
CA PRO A 46 -12.95 6.81 3.67
C PRO A 46 -12.89 7.05 2.15
N LYS A 47 -12.53 8.27 1.72
CA LYS A 47 -12.31 8.62 0.31
C LYS A 47 -11.12 7.90 -0.32
N GLY A 48 -9.98 7.86 0.36
CA GLY A 48 -8.78 7.16 -0.12
C GLY A 48 -9.01 5.65 -0.23
N ARG A 49 -9.74 5.06 0.73
CA ARG A 49 -10.10 3.65 0.69
C ARG A 49 -11.04 3.34 -0.47
N ARG A 50 -12.02 4.21 -0.74
CA ARG A 50 -12.90 4.08 -1.91
C ARG A 50 -12.11 4.13 -3.22
N ALA A 51 -11.24 5.12 -3.39
CA ALA A 51 -10.42 5.27 -4.58
C ALA A 51 -9.44 4.08 -4.78
N LEU A 52 -8.92 3.51 -3.69
CA LEU A 52 -8.14 2.27 -3.77
C LEU A 52 -8.99 1.10 -4.27
N MET A 53 -10.18 0.89 -3.70
CA MET A 53 -11.08 -0.19 -4.10
C MET A 53 -11.52 -0.06 -5.57
N GLU A 54 -11.80 1.16 -6.03
CA GLU A 54 -12.13 1.42 -7.44
C GLU A 54 -10.97 1.09 -8.38
N ARG A 55 -9.75 1.50 -8.03
CA ARG A 55 -8.55 1.14 -8.81
C ARG A 55 -8.33 -0.37 -8.87
N VAL A 56 -8.46 -1.05 -7.74
CA VAL A 56 -8.33 -2.52 -7.68
C VAL A 56 -9.39 -3.19 -8.54
N ARG A 57 -10.66 -2.74 -8.47
CA ARG A 57 -11.75 -3.27 -9.30
C ARG A 57 -11.49 -3.06 -10.80
N ALA A 58 -11.02 -1.88 -11.20
CA ALA A 58 -10.70 -1.59 -12.59
C ALA A 58 -9.59 -2.50 -13.13
N THR A 59 -8.51 -2.67 -12.36
CA THR A 59 -7.42 -3.58 -12.74
C THR A 59 -7.87 -5.05 -12.77
N ALA A 60 -8.72 -5.46 -11.84
CA ALA A 60 -9.24 -6.83 -11.79
C ALA A 60 -10.20 -7.14 -12.93
N ALA A 61 -10.97 -6.16 -13.40
CA ALA A 61 -11.91 -6.34 -14.53
C ALA A 61 -11.20 -6.80 -15.80
N ALA A 62 -9.95 -6.36 -16.04
CA ALA A 62 -9.14 -6.82 -17.17
C ALA A 62 -8.76 -8.31 -17.10
N LYS A 63 -8.88 -8.94 -15.92
CA LYS A 63 -8.61 -10.37 -15.70
C LYS A 63 -9.89 -11.21 -15.62
N ALA A 64 -11.06 -10.62 -15.88
CA ALA A 64 -12.32 -11.33 -15.82
C ALA A 64 -12.37 -12.40 -16.93
N LEU A 65 -12.60 -13.65 -16.53
CA LEU A 65 -12.84 -14.76 -17.45
C LEU A 65 -14.36 -14.90 -17.69
N PRO A 66 -14.78 -15.31 -18.90
CA PRO A 66 -16.15 -15.75 -19.13
C PRO A 66 -16.47 -16.95 -18.22
N GLY A 67 -17.64 -16.95 -17.58
CA GLY A 67 -18.06 -18.05 -16.69
C GLY A 67 -19.03 -17.61 -15.60
N ALA A 68 -19.24 -18.49 -14.62
CA ALA A 68 -20.08 -18.21 -13.45
C ALA A 68 -19.57 -16.95 -12.73
N ASN A 69 -20.47 -15.99 -12.53
CA ASN A 69 -20.15 -14.81 -11.75
C ASN A 69 -20.19 -15.14 -10.25
N ALA A 70 -19.67 -14.25 -9.41
CA ALA A 70 -19.64 -14.46 -7.96
C ALA A 70 -21.02 -14.77 -7.34
N ALA A 71 -22.12 -14.29 -7.95
CA ALA A 71 -23.48 -14.57 -7.48
C ALA A 71 -23.93 -16.02 -7.72
N ARG A 72 -23.21 -16.77 -8.55
CA ARG A 72 -23.43 -18.19 -8.88
C ARG A 72 -22.29 -19.08 -8.39
N SER A 73 -21.40 -18.54 -7.54
CA SER A 73 -20.25 -19.28 -7.02
C SER A 73 -20.63 -20.42 -6.07
N GLN A 74 -21.86 -20.42 -5.58
CA GLN A 74 -22.42 -21.45 -4.70
C GLN A 74 -23.08 -22.60 -5.45
N ASP A 75 -23.42 -22.42 -6.74
CA ASP A 75 -24.20 -23.38 -7.55
C ASP A 75 -23.46 -24.72 -7.77
N PHE A 76 -22.17 -24.78 -7.44
CA PHE A 76 -21.33 -25.97 -7.51
C PHE A 76 -20.68 -26.31 -6.16
N LEU A 77 -21.10 -25.69 -5.07
CA LEU A 77 -20.60 -25.98 -3.72
C LEU A 77 -21.60 -26.80 -2.90
N TYR A 78 -22.88 -26.74 -3.25
CA TYR A 78 -23.95 -27.42 -2.53
C TYR A 78 -24.87 -28.17 -3.50
N ASP A 79 -25.39 -29.32 -3.07
CA ASP A 79 -26.42 -30.08 -3.78
C ASP A 79 -27.81 -29.41 -3.64
N ASP A 80 -28.83 -30.01 -4.26
CA ASP A 80 -30.20 -29.49 -4.23
C ASP A 80 -30.81 -29.46 -2.81
N ASP A 81 -30.23 -30.22 -1.86
CA ASP A 81 -30.60 -30.24 -0.45
C ASP A 81 -29.80 -29.20 0.38
N GLY A 82 -28.88 -28.46 -0.26
CA GLY A 82 -28.04 -27.45 0.38
C GLY A 82 -26.86 -28.03 1.16
N MET A 83 -26.55 -29.31 0.98
CA MET A 83 -25.41 -29.98 1.60
C MET A 83 -24.17 -29.85 0.72
N PRO A 84 -22.96 -29.73 1.30
CA PRO A 84 -21.74 -29.68 0.49
C PRO A 84 -21.60 -30.94 -0.37
N ILE A 85 -21.34 -30.76 -1.67
CA ILE A 85 -21.02 -31.86 -2.59
C ILE A 85 -19.67 -32.51 -2.29
#